data_AF-R7VE12-F1
#
_entry.id   AF-R7VE12-F1
#
_cell.length_a   1.000
_cell.length_b   1.000
_cell.length_c   1.000
_cell.angle_alpha   90.00
_cell.angle_beta   90.00
_cell.angle_gamma   90.00
#
_symmetry.space_group_name_H-M   'P 1'
#
loop_
_entity.id
_entity.type
_entity.pdbx_description
1 polymer ?
#
loop_
_entity_poly.entity_id
_entity_poly.type
_entity_poly.pdbx_seq_one_letter_code
_entity_poly.pdbx_strand_id
1 'polypeptide(L)'
;MHVGCLKRVVVERDSVNSISLHENPQSHVPRMMVASGVGLNPAATKLIARNTTLMPDIPGLHALLSITFAPCVEFRTDPKRTRYIGALCGLGWDSETQGPALPDHDMEITFGVEFTKDDISMINQVRAAINLAVREGSWSFDVIRKIQHTAKEKLLRLVQKVRKPIPETPFQQMYRWRMVDPDLLEHPATDNDERDFLTLLCGIELNEHVARVEPEQHAREERMQLLRQHCDWLRSVHGARLKKQDIHCQLCDVMLRNPAELLLHLQTKHHKQQEELLK
;
A
#
# COMPACT_ATOMS: atom_id res chain seq x y z
N MET A 1 14.74 7.73 -9.44
CA MET A 1 14.02 8.93 -8.93
C MET A 1 12.60 8.73 -9.42
N HIS A 2 11.62 8.46 -8.57
CA HIS A 2 10.27 8.00 -8.97
C HIS A 2 9.46 9.07 -9.76
N VAL A 3 9.87 9.38 -10.99
CA VAL A 3 9.36 10.50 -11.80
C VAL A 3 7.86 10.37 -12.07
N GLY A 4 7.35 9.13 -12.15
CA GLY A 4 5.94 8.81 -12.34
C GLY A 4 5.05 9.28 -11.17
N CYS A 5 5.51 9.11 -9.93
CA CYS A 5 4.75 9.45 -8.71
C CYS A 5 4.48 10.96 -8.56
N LEU A 6 5.25 11.80 -9.24
CA LEU A 6 5.10 13.26 -9.22
C LEU A 6 4.09 13.77 -10.25
N LYS A 7 3.61 12.91 -11.15
CA LYS A 7 2.70 13.30 -12.24
C LYS A 7 1.26 13.06 -11.84
N ARG A 8 0.42 14.06 -12.08
CA ARG A 8 -1.03 13.88 -11.97
C ARG A 8 -1.50 12.86 -13.01
N VAL A 9 -2.20 11.83 -12.55
CA VAL A 9 -2.88 10.86 -13.41
C VAL A 9 -4.28 11.39 -13.74
N VAL A 10 -4.68 11.27 -15.00
CA VAL A 10 -6.05 11.54 -15.47
C VAL A 10 -6.53 10.37 -16.30
N VAL A 11 -7.80 9.99 -16.14
CA VAL A 11 -8.44 9.01 -17.01
C VAL A 11 -8.74 9.66 -18.35
N GLU A 12 -8.54 8.93 -19.45
CA GLU A 12 -8.91 9.39 -20.79
C GLU A 12 -10.39 9.79 -20.85
N ARG A 13 -10.68 10.93 -21.51
CA ARG A 13 -12.03 11.53 -21.47
C ARG A 13 -13.09 10.62 -22.08
N ASP A 14 -12.71 9.87 -23.10
CA ASP A 14 -13.62 8.96 -23.82
C ASP A 14 -13.77 7.61 -23.10
N SER A 15 -13.06 7.41 -21.98
CA SER A 15 -13.27 6.24 -21.13
C SER A 15 -14.63 6.31 -20.45
N VAL A 16 -15.30 5.17 -20.34
CA VAL A 16 -16.52 5.01 -19.52
C VAL A 16 -16.27 5.30 -18.04
N ASN A 17 -15.02 5.22 -17.57
CA ASN A 17 -14.62 5.55 -16.20
C ASN A 17 -14.08 6.98 -16.06
N SER A 18 -14.23 7.84 -17.09
CA SER A 18 -13.83 9.26 -17.01
C SER A 18 -14.67 10.03 -15.98
N ILE A 19 -15.88 9.54 -15.73
CA ILE A 19 -16.79 9.95 -14.66
C ILE A 19 -17.09 8.69 -13.84
N SER A 20 -16.69 8.69 -12.57
CA SER A 20 -16.98 7.58 -11.66
C SER A 20 -17.93 8.07 -10.57
N LEU A 21 -19.03 7.34 -10.37
CA LEU A 21 -19.93 7.54 -9.23
C LEU A 21 -19.52 6.56 -8.14
N HIS A 22 -19.23 7.07 -6.94
CA HIS A 22 -18.93 6.22 -5.79
C HIS A 22 -20.23 5.94 -5.04
N GLU A 23 -20.60 4.68 -4.89
CA GLU A 23 -21.82 4.28 -4.17
C GLU A 23 -21.71 4.59 -2.67
N ASN A 24 -20.49 4.57 -2.13
CA ASN A 24 -20.22 4.90 -0.73
C ASN A 24 -19.16 6.01 -0.61
N PRO A 25 -19.51 7.29 -0.84
CA PRO A 25 -18.54 8.39 -0.83
C PRO A 25 -17.92 8.67 0.55
N GLN A 26 -18.48 8.09 1.62
CA GLN A 26 -17.96 8.19 2.99
C GLN A 26 -16.91 7.10 3.30
N SER A 27 -16.70 6.14 2.39
CA SER A 27 -15.69 5.11 2.58
C SER A 27 -14.28 5.72 2.53
N HIS A 28 -13.49 5.46 3.56
CA HIS A 28 -12.07 5.83 3.61
C HIS A 28 -11.15 4.78 2.97
N VAL A 29 -11.71 3.70 2.43
CA VAL A 29 -10.94 2.62 1.81
C VAL A 29 -10.61 3.00 0.37
N PRO A 30 -9.33 2.95 -0.05
CA PRO A 30 -8.96 3.27 -1.42
C PRO A 30 -9.47 2.20 -2.40
N ARG A 31 -10.18 2.66 -3.44
CA ARG A 31 -10.67 1.82 -4.54
C ARG A 31 -9.65 1.76 -5.68
N MET A 32 -9.35 0.55 -6.14
CA MET A 32 -8.36 0.34 -7.20
C MET A 32 -8.93 0.60 -8.59
N MET A 33 -8.13 1.24 -9.45
CA MET A 33 -8.35 1.29 -10.89
C MET A 33 -7.09 0.77 -11.59
N VAL A 34 -7.28 -0.09 -12.58
CA VAL A 34 -6.20 -0.63 -13.41
C VAL A 34 -6.33 -0.05 -14.81
N ALA A 35 -5.20 0.29 -15.45
CA ALA A 35 -5.16 0.77 -16.82
C ALA A 35 -4.25 -0.13 -17.66
N SER A 36 -4.70 -0.53 -18.84
CA SER A 36 -3.86 -1.31 -19.77
C SER A 36 -2.85 -0.42 -20.51
N GLY A 37 -3.10 0.89 -20.62
CA GLY A 37 -2.23 1.82 -21.32
C GLY A 37 -2.03 3.09 -20.51
N VAL A 38 -0.77 3.54 -20.42
CA VAL A 38 -0.42 4.83 -19.82
C VAL A 38 0.32 5.65 -20.86
N GLY A 39 -0.20 6.84 -21.15
CA GLY A 39 0.45 7.82 -22.03
C GLY A 39 0.82 9.09 -21.27
N LEU A 40 1.58 9.96 -21.91
CA LEU A 40 1.77 11.33 -21.46
C LEU A 40 0.89 12.26 -22.29
N ASN A 41 0.42 13.35 -21.68
CA ASN A 41 -0.10 14.46 -22.46
C ASN A 41 1.02 15.11 -23.30
N PRO A 42 0.70 15.88 -24.35
CA PRO A 42 1.72 16.52 -25.19
C PRO A 42 2.72 17.40 -24.43
N ALA A 43 2.29 18.01 -23.32
CA ALA A 43 3.15 18.82 -22.45
C ALA A 43 3.96 18.00 -21.42
N ALA A 44 3.85 16.66 -21.42
CA ALA A 44 4.48 15.72 -20.49
C ALA A 44 4.24 15.98 -18.98
N THR A 45 3.24 16.79 -18.64
CA THR A 45 2.87 17.19 -17.27
C THR A 45 1.86 16.26 -16.59
N LYS A 46 1.14 15.42 -17.35
CA LYS A 46 0.11 14.51 -16.84
C LYS A 46 0.26 13.12 -17.48
N LEU A 47 -0.02 12.10 -16.68
CA LEU A 47 -0.19 10.73 -17.17
C LEU A 47 -1.65 10.52 -17.55
N ILE A 48 -1.90 9.95 -18.72
CA ILE A 48 -3.22 9.63 -19.25
C ILE A 48 -3.41 8.12 -19.17
N ALA A 49 -4.33 7.68 -18.31
CA ALA A 49 -4.72 6.29 -18.16
C ALA A 49 -5.79 5.93 -19.20
N ARG A 50 -5.54 4.89 -20.00
CA ARG A 50 -6.40 4.39 -21.08
C ARG A 50 -6.82 2.96 -20.81
N ASN A 51 -7.96 2.57 -21.39
CA ASN A 51 -8.52 1.22 -21.27
C ASN A 51 -8.57 0.79 -19.79
N THR A 52 -9.22 1.63 -18.99
CA THR A 52 -9.27 1.49 -17.54
C THR A 52 -10.37 0.55 -17.10
N THR A 53 -10.11 -0.23 -16.06
CA THR A 53 -11.10 -1.04 -15.34
C THR A 53 -11.14 -0.61 -13.88
N LEU A 54 -12.33 -0.20 -13.43
CA LEU A 54 -12.57 0.09 -12.02
C LEU A 54 -12.81 -1.24 -11.29
N MET A 55 -11.97 -1.52 -10.29
CA MET A 55 -12.04 -2.78 -9.57
C MET A 55 -13.21 -2.78 -8.56
N PRO A 56 -13.69 -3.96 -8.13
CA PRO A 56 -14.68 -4.07 -7.05
C PRO A 56 -14.21 -3.36 -5.78
N ASP A 57 -15.15 -2.82 -5.02
CA ASP A 57 -14.89 -2.13 -3.75
C ASP A 57 -14.68 -3.16 -2.62
N ILE A 58 -13.53 -3.84 -2.66
CA ILE A 58 -13.14 -4.85 -1.68
C ILE A 58 -11.99 -4.25 -0.83
N PRO A 59 -12.16 -4.14 0.50
CA PRO A 59 -11.12 -3.60 1.37
C PRO A 59 -9.80 -4.37 1.29
N GLY A 60 -8.72 -3.62 1.03
CA GLY A 60 -7.37 -4.18 0.87
C GLY A 60 -7.09 -4.89 -0.46
N LEU A 61 -8.02 -4.85 -1.43
CA LEU A 61 -7.83 -5.52 -2.73
C LEU A 61 -6.60 -5.01 -3.47
N HIS A 62 -6.36 -3.69 -3.45
CA HIS A 62 -5.19 -3.08 -4.08
C HIS A 62 -3.88 -3.65 -3.52
N ALA A 63 -3.79 -3.80 -2.19
CA ALA A 63 -2.63 -4.38 -1.53
C ALA A 63 -2.50 -5.88 -1.84
N LEU A 64 -3.59 -6.63 -1.71
CA LEU A 64 -3.62 -8.06 -1.98
C LEU A 64 -3.14 -8.39 -3.39
N LEU A 65 -3.69 -7.73 -4.41
CA LEU A 65 -3.31 -7.98 -5.81
C LEU A 65 -1.87 -7.59 -6.07
N SER A 66 -1.43 -6.44 -5.57
CA SER A 66 -0.05 -5.99 -5.77
C SER A 66 0.96 -6.96 -5.17
N ILE A 67 0.75 -7.40 -3.92
CA ILE A 67 1.62 -8.34 -3.23
C ILE A 67 1.58 -9.74 -3.89
N THR A 68 0.41 -10.16 -4.37
CA THR A 68 0.26 -11.47 -5.00
C THR A 68 1.00 -11.56 -6.33
N PHE A 69 1.00 -10.49 -7.13
CA PHE A 69 1.51 -10.52 -8.50
C PHE A 69 2.83 -9.75 -8.71
N ALA A 70 3.31 -9.00 -7.72
CA ALA A 70 4.61 -8.35 -7.81
C ALA A 70 5.74 -9.40 -7.81
N PRO A 71 6.82 -9.21 -8.59
CA PRO A 71 7.97 -10.11 -8.60
C PRO A 71 8.62 -10.24 -7.22
N CYS A 72 8.93 -9.10 -6.60
CA CYS A 72 9.52 -9.00 -5.26
C CYS A 72 8.63 -8.13 -4.36
N VAL A 73 8.56 -8.51 -3.08
CA VAL A 73 7.83 -7.76 -2.05
C VAL A 73 8.62 -7.73 -0.76
N GLU A 74 8.71 -6.55 -0.14
CA GLU A 74 9.24 -6.36 1.21
C GLU A 74 8.15 -5.74 2.08
N PHE A 75 7.73 -6.42 3.14
CA PHE A 75 6.69 -5.93 4.04
C PHE A 75 7.19 -4.78 4.93
N ARG A 76 6.27 -3.92 5.34
CA ARG A 76 6.49 -2.85 6.31
C ARG A 76 5.72 -3.15 7.60
N THR A 77 6.33 -2.86 8.73
CA THR A 77 5.71 -2.95 10.06
C THR A 77 5.69 -1.59 10.74
N ASP A 78 4.82 -1.44 11.74
CA ASP A 78 4.87 -0.31 12.65
C ASP A 78 6.20 -0.32 13.44
N PRO A 79 6.64 0.82 14.03
CA PRO A 79 7.91 0.89 14.75
C PRO A 79 8.07 -0.14 15.88
N LYS A 80 6.96 -0.58 16.49
CA LYS A 80 6.95 -1.56 17.57
C LYS A 80 6.79 -3.01 17.07
N ARG A 81 6.69 -3.21 15.75
CA ARG A 81 6.49 -4.49 15.04
C ARG A 81 5.27 -5.26 15.53
N THR A 82 4.22 -4.58 15.93
CA THR A 82 2.97 -5.21 16.38
C THR A 82 2.07 -5.63 15.22
N ARG A 83 2.21 -5.02 14.03
CA ARG A 83 1.41 -5.30 12.83
C ARG A 83 2.12 -4.95 11.53
N TYR A 84 1.59 -5.49 10.43
CA TYR A 84 1.94 -5.02 9.09
C TYR A 84 1.19 -3.72 8.77
N ILE A 85 1.91 -2.74 8.23
CA ILE A 85 1.37 -1.42 7.85
C ILE A 85 1.45 -1.17 6.34
N GLY A 86 2.12 -2.02 5.59
CA GLY A 86 2.34 -1.83 4.16
C GLY A 86 3.28 -2.84 3.53
N ALA A 87 3.62 -2.58 2.27
CA ALA A 87 4.63 -3.32 1.53
C ALA A 87 5.23 -2.48 0.40
N LEU A 88 6.51 -2.72 0.11
CA LEU A 88 7.17 -2.25 -1.11
C LEU A 88 7.14 -3.39 -2.13
N CYS A 89 6.55 -3.14 -3.29
CA CYS A 89 6.41 -4.10 -4.39
C CYS A 89 7.22 -3.64 -5.60
N GLY A 90 7.92 -4.53 -6.29
CA GLY A 90 8.71 -4.17 -7.47
C GLY A 90 9.61 -5.29 -7.97
N LEU A 91 10.74 -4.93 -8.59
CA LEU A 91 11.77 -5.90 -9.01
C LEU A 91 12.78 -6.22 -7.90
N GLY A 92 12.74 -5.50 -6.78
CA GLY A 92 13.56 -5.79 -5.61
C GLY A 92 14.95 -5.15 -5.69
N TRP A 93 15.88 -5.71 -4.93
CA TRP A 93 17.25 -5.23 -4.80
C TRP A 93 18.19 -5.98 -5.76
N ASP A 94 19.01 -5.24 -6.47
CA ASP A 94 20.09 -5.77 -7.30
C ASP A 94 21.43 -5.75 -6.55
N SER A 95 22.05 -6.92 -6.42
CA SER A 95 23.34 -7.09 -5.74
C SER A 95 24.52 -6.51 -6.52
N GLU A 96 24.42 -6.36 -7.84
CA GLU A 96 25.50 -5.78 -8.65
C GLU A 96 25.54 -4.26 -8.48
N THR A 97 24.40 -3.59 -8.64
CA THR A 97 24.33 -2.12 -8.48
C THR A 97 24.24 -1.67 -7.03
N GLN A 98 24.05 -2.58 -6.07
CA GLN A 98 23.80 -2.26 -4.66
C GLN A 98 22.67 -1.24 -4.50
N GLY A 99 21.56 -1.49 -5.20
CA GLY A 99 20.41 -0.59 -5.21
C GLY A 99 19.11 -1.27 -5.66
N PRO A 100 17.99 -0.53 -5.69
CA PRO A 100 16.76 -0.99 -6.31
C PRO A 100 16.99 -1.30 -7.79
N ALA A 101 16.55 -2.47 -8.25
CA ALA A 101 16.76 -2.93 -9.63
C ALA A 101 16.03 -2.05 -10.66
N LEU A 102 14.82 -1.58 -10.34
CA LEU A 102 14.04 -0.69 -11.21
C LEU A 102 13.18 0.27 -10.38
N PRO A 103 13.78 1.27 -9.74
CA PRO A 103 13.11 2.09 -8.73
C PRO A 103 11.87 2.80 -9.26
N ASP A 104 11.88 3.24 -10.52
CA ASP A 104 10.75 3.99 -11.09
C ASP A 104 9.48 3.14 -11.26
N HIS A 105 9.59 1.81 -11.09
CA HIS A 105 8.49 0.85 -11.12
C HIS A 105 8.15 0.27 -9.74
N ASP A 106 8.86 0.70 -8.69
CA ASP A 106 8.54 0.30 -7.33
C ASP A 106 7.25 0.98 -6.86
N MET A 107 6.42 0.23 -6.15
CA MET A 107 5.14 0.66 -5.60
C MET A 107 5.16 0.48 -4.08
N GLU A 108 5.18 1.59 -3.34
CA GLU A 108 4.97 1.58 -1.89
C GLU A 108 3.46 1.59 -1.61
N ILE A 109 3.00 0.63 -0.82
CA ILE A 109 1.58 0.40 -0.55
C ILE A 109 1.37 0.47 0.96
N THR A 110 0.46 1.32 1.39
CA THR A 110 -0.01 1.38 2.78
C THR A 110 -1.21 0.46 2.97
N PHE A 111 -1.30 -0.21 4.11
CA PHE A 111 -2.44 -1.06 4.45
C PHE A 111 -3.47 -0.29 5.27
N GLY A 112 -4.69 -0.19 4.74
CA GLY A 112 -5.88 0.24 5.50
C GLY A 112 -6.67 -0.92 6.11
N VAL A 113 -6.19 -2.15 5.96
CA VAL A 113 -6.77 -3.36 6.57
C VAL A 113 -5.67 -4.29 7.09
N GLU A 114 -5.99 -5.11 8.07
CA GLU A 114 -5.06 -6.06 8.67
C GLU A 114 -4.71 -7.20 7.70
N PHE A 115 -3.40 -7.38 7.48
CA PHE A 115 -2.81 -8.57 6.88
C PHE A 115 -2.09 -9.36 7.96
N THR A 116 -2.28 -10.68 7.99
CA THR A 116 -1.63 -11.57 8.97
C THR A 116 -0.65 -12.51 8.31
N LYS A 117 0.14 -13.24 9.12
CA LYS A 117 1.01 -14.32 8.64
C LYS A 117 0.24 -15.38 7.83
N ASP A 118 -1.01 -15.65 8.21
CA ASP A 118 -1.88 -16.56 7.47
C ASP A 118 -2.22 -16.04 6.07
N ASP A 119 -2.42 -14.72 5.91
CA ASP A 119 -2.61 -14.12 4.59
C ASP A 119 -1.35 -14.30 3.72
N ILE A 120 -0.16 -14.08 4.28
CA ILE A 120 1.12 -14.27 3.57
C ILE A 120 1.29 -15.72 3.14
N SER A 121 1.02 -16.67 4.04
CA SER A 121 1.04 -18.11 3.73
C SER A 121 0.06 -18.47 2.61
N MET A 122 -1.17 -17.95 2.65
CA MET A 122 -2.15 -18.16 1.59
C MET A 122 -1.72 -17.54 0.25
N ILE A 123 -1.10 -16.35 0.27
CA ILE A 123 -0.55 -15.72 -0.93
C ILE A 123 0.58 -16.58 -1.52
N ASN A 124 1.48 -17.09 -0.68
CA ASN A 124 2.55 -18.00 -1.11
C ASN A 124 1.99 -19.26 -1.76
N GLN A 125 0.88 -19.80 -1.27
CA GLN A 125 0.23 -20.94 -1.91
C GLN A 125 -0.31 -20.61 -3.32
N VAL A 126 -0.78 -19.38 -3.56
CA VAL A 126 -1.18 -18.93 -4.90
C VAL A 126 0.05 -18.75 -5.79
N ARG A 127 1.10 -18.10 -5.30
CA ARG A 127 2.36 -17.88 -6.02
C ARG A 127 3.03 -19.20 -6.40
N ALA A 128 3.09 -20.17 -5.49
CA ALA A 128 3.60 -21.51 -5.76
C ALA A 128 2.80 -22.24 -6.84
N ALA A 129 1.46 -22.13 -6.83
CA ALA A 129 0.63 -22.71 -7.88
C ALA A 129 0.88 -22.05 -9.25
N ILE A 130 1.11 -20.74 -9.29
CA ILE A 130 1.49 -20.02 -10.52
C ILE A 130 2.87 -20.50 -11.01
N ASN A 131 3.87 -20.55 -10.12
CA ASN A 131 5.21 -21.04 -10.47
C ASN A 131 5.14 -22.45 -11.05
N LEU A 132 4.37 -23.35 -10.42
CA LEU A 132 4.18 -24.70 -10.90
C LEU A 132 3.55 -24.76 -12.30
N ALA A 133 2.57 -23.88 -12.58
CA ALA A 133 1.93 -23.80 -13.89
C ALA A 133 2.85 -23.22 -14.98
N VAL A 134 3.74 -22.28 -14.63
CA VAL A 134 4.60 -21.57 -15.58
C VAL A 134 5.90 -22.32 -15.88
N ARG A 135 6.49 -23.00 -14.87
CA ARG A 135 7.80 -23.65 -14.97
C ARG A 135 7.86 -24.75 -16.02
N GLU A 136 6.76 -25.47 -16.21
CA GLU A 136 6.79 -26.73 -16.93
C GLU A 136 5.91 -26.68 -18.19
N GLY A 137 6.56 -26.49 -19.33
CA GLY A 137 5.89 -26.38 -20.64
C GLY A 137 5.31 -27.69 -21.18
N SER A 138 5.54 -28.84 -20.53
CA SER A 138 5.10 -30.17 -20.99
C SER A 138 3.93 -30.76 -20.21
N TRP A 139 3.25 -29.97 -19.37
CA TRP A 139 2.12 -30.48 -18.60
C TRP A 139 0.94 -30.77 -19.52
N SER A 140 0.22 -31.87 -19.25
CA SER A 140 -1.02 -32.11 -19.97
C SER A 140 -2.06 -31.06 -19.59
N PHE A 141 -2.98 -30.76 -20.52
CA PHE A 141 -4.05 -29.79 -20.30
C PHE A 141 -4.86 -30.06 -19.02
N ASP A 142 -5.07 -31.32 -18.67
CA ASP A 142 -5.80 -31.70 -17.46
C ASP A 142 -5.07 -31.31 -16.18
N VAL A 143 -3.74 -31.44 -16.16
CA VAL A 143 -2.94 -31.06 -14.99
C VAL A 143 -2.89 -29.54 -14.86
N ILE A 144 -2.68 -28.82 -15.96
CA ILE A 144 -2.73 -27.33 -15.98
C ILE A 144 -4.10 -26.85 -15.48
N ARG A 145 -5.19 -27.44 -15.96
CA ARG A 145 -6.55 -27.10 -15.53
C ARG A 145 -6.73 -27.29 -14.02
N LYS A 146 -6.19 -28.38 -13.45
CA LYS A 146 -6.25 -28.63 -12.00
C LYS A 146 -5.48 -27.56 -11.22
N ILE A 147 -4.26 -27.21 -11.65
CA ILE A 147 -3.49 -26.14 -10.99
C ILE A 147 -4.25 -24.81 -11.06
N GLN A 148 -4.73 -24.43 -12.23
CA GLN A 148 -5.48 -23.18 -12.43
C GLN A 148 -6.72 -23.13 -11.54
N HIS A 149 -7.43 -24.25 -11.41
CA HIS A 149 -8.58 -24.36 -10.53
C HIS A 149 -8.17 -24.15 -9.07
N THR A 150 -7.14 -24.85 -8.59
CA THR A 150 -6.62 -24.68 -7.23
C THR A 150 -6.14 -23.25 -6.96
N ALA A 151 -5.38 -22.65 -7.88
CA ALA A 151 -4.91 -21.26 -7.77
C ALA A 151 -6.09 -20.28 -7.69
N LYS A 152 -7.10 -20.46 -8.56
CA LYS A 152 -8.33 -19.67 -8.57
C LYS A 152 -9.08 -19.77 -7.25
N GLU A 153 -9.28 -20.99 -6.72
CA GLU A 153 -9.98 -21.17 -5.45
C GLU A 153 -9.26 -20.48 -4.29
N LYS A 154 -7.93 -20.64 -4.20
CA LYS A 154 -7.12 -20.00 -3.16
C LYS A 154 -7.15 -18.47 -3.28
N LEU A 155 -7.03 -17.93 -4.50
CA LEU A 155 -7.13 -16.49 -4.75
C LEU A 155 -8.51 -15.94 -4.38
N LEU A 156 -9.59 -16.64 -4.77
CA LEU A 156 -10.95 -16.21 -4.42
C LEU A 156 -11.18 -16.22 -2.91
N ARG A 157 -10.66 -17.23 -2.19
CA ARG A 157 -10.70 -17.25 -0.72
C ARG A 157 -9.98 -16.04 -0.11
N LEU A 158 -8.81 -15.67 -0.64
CA LEU A 158 -8.09 -14.46 -0.21
C LEU A 158 -8.89 -13.18 -0.46
N VAL A 159 -9.50 -13.06 -1.64
CA VAL A 159 -10.29 -11.88 -2.03
C VAL A 159 -11.59 -11.77 -1.22
N GLN A 160 -12.22 -12.90 -0.89
CA GLN A 160 -13.48 -12.95 -0.14
C GLN A 160 -13.30 -12.82 1.38
N LYS A 161 -12.07 -12.96 1.89
CA LYS A 161 -11.78 -12.80 3.33
C LYS A 161 -12.11 -11.38 3.78
N VAL A 162 -13.02 -11.28 4.75
CA VAL A 162 -13.31 -10.01 5.43
C VAL A 162 -12.14 -9.66 6.34
N ARG A 163 -11.52 -8.50 6.12
CA ARG A 163 -10.36 -8.03 6.88
C ARG A 163 -10.76 -6.91 7.82
N LYS A 164 -10.15 -6.89 9.00
CA LYS A 164 -10.33 -5.85 9.99
C LYS A 164 -9.71 -4.53 9.48
N PRO A 165 -10.44 -3.40 9.47
CA PRO A 165 -9.85 -2.11 9.14
C PRO A 165 -8.78 -1.72 10.15
N ILE A 166 -7.68 -1.12 9.67
CA ILE A 166 -6.65 -0.52 10.51
C ILE A 166 -6.38 0.92 10.04
N PRO A 167 -5.91 1.81 10.92
CA PRO A 167 -5.45 3.13 10.50
C PRO A 167 -4.28 2.99 9.51
N GLU A 168 -4.32 3.78 8.44
CA GLU A 168 -3.19 3.88 7.52
C GLU A 168 -2.03 4.59 8.21
N THR A 169 -0.91 3.88 8.38
CA THR A 169 0.31 4.42 8.97
C THR A 169 1.39 4.51 7.88
N PRO A 170 1.85 5.71 7.50
CA PRO A 170 2.89 5.84 6.48
C PRO A 170 4.23 5.32 7.01
N PHE A 171 4.95 4.56 6.17
CA PHE A 171 6.30 4.14 6.48
C PHE A 171 7.28 5.30 6.27
N GLN A 172 8.15 5.59 7.26
CA GLN A 172 9.01 6.78 7.20
C GLN A 172 10.09 6.71 6.11
N GLN A 173 10.58 5.51 5.80
CA GLN A 173 11.66 5.28 4.84
C GLN A 173 11.14 4.66 3.54
N MET A 174 10.14 5.31 2.94
CA MET A 174 9.48 4.85 1.70
C MET A 174 10.48 4.58 0.57
N TYR A 175 10.16 3.60 -0.27
CA TYR A 175 10.91 3.19 -1.46
C TYR A 175 12.35 2.74 -1.20
N ARG A 176 12.66 2.32 0.02
CA ARG A 176 13.93 1.68 0.36
C ARG A 176 13.74 0.19 0.59
N TRP A 177 14.48 -0.61 -0.15
CA TRP A 177 14.59 -2.05 0.07
C TRP A 177 15.62 -2.36 1.16
N ARG A 178 15.61 -3.60 1.64
CA ARG A 178 16.49 -4.16 2.66
C ARG A 178 16.43 -3.39 3.98
N MET A 179 15.24 -2.95 4.37
CA MET A 179 15.03 -2.25 5.64
C MET A 179 14.71 -3.19 6.81
N VAL A 180 14.46 -4.47 6.52
CA VAL A 180 14.13 -5.49 7.51
C VAL A 180 15.39 -6.25 7.89
N ASP A 181 15.60 -6.42 9.19
CA ASP A 181 16.66 -7.26 9.73
C ASP A 181 16.43 -8.73 9.30
N PRO A 182 17.41 -9.38 8.64
CA PRO A 182 17.29 -10.77 8.21
C PRO A 182 16.89 -11.74 9.31
N ASP A 183 17.28 -11.50 10.57
CA ASP A 183 16.98 -12.38 11.70
C ASP A 183 15.49 -12.36 12.08
N LEU A 184 14.73 -11.36 11.61
CA LEU A 184 13.29 -11.22 11.85
C LEU A 184 12.45 -11.78 10.69
N LEU A 185 13.08 -12.26 9.61
CA LEU A 185 12.37 -12.75 8.44
C LEU A 185 11.82 -14.15 8.69
N GLU A 186 10.53 -14.31 8.44
CA GLU A 186 9.86 -15.60 8.48
C GLU A 186 9.80 -16.18 7.08
N HIS A 187 10.69 -17.14 6.80
CA HIS A 187 10.78 -17.75 5.48
C HIS A 187 9.57 -18.65 5.17
N PRO A 188 9.19 -18.75 3.89
CA PRO A 188 8.16 -19.69 3.46
C PRO A 188 8.56 -21.14 3.78
N ALA A 189 7.57 -22.02 3.94
CA ALA A 189 7.81 -23.45 4.21
C ALA A 189 8.49 -24.20 3.06
N THR A 190 8.63 -23.58 1.90
CA THR A 190 9.30 -24.13 0.72
C THR A 190 10.23 -23.07 0.18
N ASP A 191 11.45 -23.46 -0.14
CA ASP A 191 12.45 -22.55 -0.68
C ASP A 191 12.09 -22.10 -2.10
N ASN A 192 12.56 -20.91 -2.46
CA ASN A 192 12.47 -20.40 -3.82
C ASN A 192 13.46 -21.12 -4.73
N ASP A 193 13.02 -21.55 -5.91
CA ASP A 193 13.87 -22.04 -7.00
C ASP A 193 14.26 -20.85 -7.90
N GLU A 194 15.47 -20.85 -8.45
CA GLU A 194 15.90 -19.80 -9.41
C GLU A 194 15.00 -19.71 -10.65
N ARG A 195 14.27 -20.79 -10.97
CA ARG A 195 13.31 -20.85 -12.08
C ARG A 195 11.91 -20.39 -11.70
N ASP A 196 11.67 -20.03 -10.45
CA ASP A 196 10.36 -19.54 -10.02
C ASP A 196 10.09 -18.16 -10.63
N PHE A 197 8.93 -18.04 -11.27
CA PHE A 197 8.50 -16.78 -11.88
C PHE A 197 8.14 -15.72 -10.82
N LEU A 198 7.61 -16.15 -9.68
CA LEU A 198 7.23 -15.32 -8.55
C LEU A 198 7.93 -15.81 -7.28
N THR A 199 8.77 -14.96 -6.68
CA THR A 199 9.44 -15.25 -5.41
C THR A 199 8.43 -15.43 -4.29
N LEU A 200 8.44 -16.55 -3.58
CA LEU A 200 7.65 -16.72 -2.36
C LEU A 200 8.07 -15.70 -1.31
N LEU A 201 7.07 -15.12 -0.67
CA LEU A 201 7.19 -13.99 0.23
C LEU A 201 7.70 -14.43 1.60
N CYS A 202 8.62 -13.66 2.16
CA CYS A 202 9.01 -13.79 3.56
C CYS A 202 8.11 -12.89 4.41
N GLY A 203 7.56 -13.45 5.51
CA GLY A 203 6.91 -12.67 6.55
C GLY A 203 7.93 -11.94 7.42
N ILE A 204 7.42 -11.20 8.40
CA ILE A 204 8.19 -10.55 9.46
C ILE A 204 7.64 -11.02 10.80
N GLU A 205 8.52 -11.44 11.69
CA GLU A 205 8.14 -11.77 13.06
C GLU A 205 7.57 -10.52 13.76
N LEU A 206 6.32 -10.64 14.21
CA LEU A 206 5.63 -9.58 14.96
C LEU A 206 5.85 -9.75 16.46
N ASN A 207 5.95 -8.63 17.17
CA ASN A 207 6.07 -8.58 18.62
C ASN A 207 4.71 -8.80 19.29
N GLU A 208 4.29 -10.05 19.36
CA GLU A 208 2.98 -10.43 19.93
C GLU A 208 2.85 -10.08 21.41
N HIS A 209 3.95 -10.07 22.17
CA HIS A 209 3.94 -9.69 23.58
C HIS A 209 3.53 -8.22 23.76
N VAL A 210 4.09 -7.32 22.96
CA VAL A 210 3.71 -5.90 23.00
C VAL A 210 2.27 -5.69 22.50
N ALA A 211 1.84 -6.46 21.48
CA ALA A 211 0.48 -6.39 20.97
C ALA A 211 -0.60 -6.83 22.00
N ARG A 212 -0.27 -7.78 22.89
CA ARG A 212 -1.19 -8.33 23.89
C ARG A 212 -1.29 -7.51 25.18
N VAL A 213 -0.22 -6.81 25.57
CA VAL A 213 -0.13 -6.17 26.90
C VAL A 213 -0.72 -4.76 26.93
N GLU A 214 -0.73 -4.02 25.82
CA GLU A 214 -1.08 -2.58 25.82
C GLU A 214 -2.08 -2.13 24.72
N PRO A 215 -3.17 -2.86 24.39
CA PRO A 215 -4.00 -2.52 23.23
C PRO A 215 -4.66 -1.13 23.28
N GLU A 216 -5.09 -0.66 24.45
CA GLU A 216 -5.78 0.64 24.60
C GLU A 216 -4.81 1.83 24.69
N GLN A 217 -3.69 1.65 25.38
CA GLN A 217 -2.62 2.65 25.47
C GLN A 217 -1.84 2.77 24.15
N HIS A 218 -1.59 1.67 23.43
CA HIS A 218 -0.98 1.70 22.09
C HIS A 218 -1.83 2.45 21.08
N ALA A 219 -3.11 2.11 20.97
CA ALA A 219 -3.99 2.77 20.01
C ALA A 219 -4.06 4.27 20.27
N ARG A 220 -3.99 4.68 21.54
CA ARG A 220 -3.94 6.08 21.95
C ARG A 220 -2.60 6.74 21.62
N GLU A 221 -1.47 6.11 21.94
CA GLU A 221 -0.12 6.63 21.64
C GLU A 221 0.15 6.74 20.14
N GLU A 222 -0.20 5.71 19.36
CA GLU A 222 0.01 5.69 17.91
C GLU A 222 -0.86 6.74 17.23
N ARG A 223 -2.13 6.89 17.65
CA ARG A 223 -2.99 7.98 17.20
C ARG A 223 -2.42 9.35 17.57
N MET A 224 -1.88 9.52 18.77
CA MET A 224 -1.21 10.76 19.19
C MET A 224 0.04 11.04 18.34
N GLN A 225 0.82 10.01 18.01
CA GLN A 225 2.02 10.14 17.18
C GLN A 225 1.68 10.50 15.73
N LEU A 226 0.64 9.89 15.15
CA LEU A 226 0.14 10.23 13.82
C LEU A 226 -0.36 11.68 13.77
N LEU A 227 -1.07 12.12 14.83
CA LEU A 227 -1.55 13.51 14.96
C LEU A 227 -0.38 14.50 15.11
N ARG A 228 0.69 14.15 15.83
CA ARG A 228 1.93 14.96 15.89
C ARG A 228 2.54 15.11 14.49
N GLN A 229 2.70 14.01 13.77
CA GLN A 229 3.25 14.02 12.40
C GLN A 229 2.38 14.83 11.44
N HIS A 230 1.05 14.74 11.58
CA HIS A 230 0.11 15.55 10.81
C HIS A 230 0.27 17.06 11.11
N CYS A 231 0.47 17.45 12.38
CA CYS A 231 0.73 18.85 12.75
C CYS A 231 2.06 19.35 12.17
N ASP A 232 3.11 18.53 12.19
CA ASP A 232 4.39 18.86 11.56
C ASP A 232 4.27 19.00 10.05
N TRP A 233 3.47 18.13 9.41
CA TRP A 233 3.14 18.25 7.99
C TRP A 233 2.39 19.56 7.70
N LEU A 234 1.34 19.91 8.46
CA LEU A 234 0.61 21.18 8.31
C LEU A 234 1.55 22.40 8.41
N ARG A 235 2.55 22.34 9.29
CA ARG A 235 3.59 23.38 9.43
C ARG A 235 4.60 23.38 8.28
N SER A 236 4.90 22.25 7.67
CA SER A 236 5.77 22.19 6.48
C SER A 236 5.06 22.76 5.23
N VAL A 237 3.76 22.52 5.13
CA VAL A 237 2.85 22.97 4.06
C VAL A 237 2.67 24.49 4.11
N HIS A 238 2.77 25.10 5.31
CA HIS A 238 2.77 26.55 5.50
C HIS A 238 3.84 27.30 4.67
N GLY A 239 5.00 26.68 4.40
CA GLY A 239 6.10 27.32 3.67
C GLY A 239 6.05 27.19 2.13
N ALA A 240 5.19 26.33 1.60
CA ALA A 240 5.16 26.02 0.17
C ALA A 240 4.06 26.80 -0.56
N ARG A 241 4.36 27.34 -1.75
CA ARG A 241 3.36 27.91 -2.68
C ARG A 241 2.42 26.81 -3.18
N LEU A 242 1.42 26.46 -2.39
CA LEU A 242 0.46 25.42 -2.71
C LEU A 242 -0.57 25.92 -3.72
N LYS A 243 -0.82 25.10 -4.74
CA LYS A 243 -1.99 25.24 -5.61
C LYS A 243 -3.24 24.94 -4.79
N LYS A 244 -4.32 25.71 -4.97
CA LYS A 244 -5.63 25.53 -4.32
C LYS A 244 -5.99 24.05 -4.19
N GLN A 245 -5.81 23.50 -3.00
CA GLN A 245 -6.22 22.16 -2.59
C GLN A 245 -6.84 22.31 -1.20
N ASP A 246 -7.93 21.58 -0.97
CA ASP A 246 -8.57 21.52 0.34
C ASP A 246 -7.68 20.72 1.30
N ILE A 247 -7.38 21.31 2.46
CA ILE A 247 -6.52 20.76 3.51
C ILE A 247 -7.43 20.39 4.68
N HIS A 248 -7.40 19.13 5.11
CA HIS A 248 -8.13 18.69 6.31
C HIS A 248 -7.19 18.70 7.51
N CYS A 249 -7.59 19.34 8.61
CA CYS A 249 -6.92 19.22 9.88
C CYS A 249 -7.57 18.10 10.70
N GLN A 250 -6.87 16.97 10.85
CA GLN A 250 -7.37 15.80 11.59
C GLN A 250 -7.42 16.02 13.10
N LEU A 251 -6.71 17.03 13.62
CA LEU A 251 -6.70 17.36 15.05
C LEU A 251 -7.98 18.11 15.49
N CYS A 252 -8.47 19.01 14.64
CA CYS A 252 -9.64 19.84 14.93
C CYS A 252 -10.88 19.42 14.12
N ASP A 253 -10.72 18.46 13.21
CA ASP A 253 -11.73 18.03 12.24
C ASP A 253 -12.31 19.19 11.41
N VAL A 254 -11.42 20.03 10.85
CA VAL A 254 -11.80 21.21 10.06
C VAL A 254 -11.24 21.14 8.65
N MET A 255 -12.08 21.43 7.66
CA MET A 255 -11.68 21.59 6.25
C MET A 255 -11.26 23.03 5.95
N LEU A 256 -10.07 23.20 5.40
CA LEU A 256 -9.41 24.48 5.11
C LEU A 256 -9.19 24.59 3.60
N ARG A 257 -9.72 25.62 2.96
CA ARG A 257 -9.81 25.70 1.49
C ARG A 257 -8.63 26.42 0.85
N ASN A 258 -7.81 27.09 1.67
CA ASN A 258 -6.65 27.84 1.20
C ASN A 258 -5.57 27.98 2.29
N PRO A 259 -4.33 28.33 1.90
CA PRO A 259 -3.23 28.51 2.85
C PRO A 259 -3.46 29.62 3.89
N ALA A 260 -4.29 30.64 3.59
CA ALA A 260 -4.59 31.71 4.55
C ALA A 260 -5.51 31.24 5.67
N GLU A 261 -6.48 30.39 5.37
CA GLU A 261 -7.33 29.71 6.36
C GLU A 261 -6.50 28.76 7.23
N LEU A 262 -5.56 28.02 6.64
CA LEU A 262 -4.64 27.18 7.41
C LEU A 262 -3.79 28.02 8.39
N LEU A 263 -3.27 29.14 7.92
CA LEU A 263 -2.51 30.08 8.75
C LEU A 263 -3.31 30.58 9.95
N LEU A 264 -4.54 31.01 9.71
CA LEU A 264 -5.43 31.49 10.76
C LEU A 264 -5.77 30.35 11.74
N HIS A 265 -6.03 29.15 11.19
CA HIS A 265 -6.37 27.94 11.95
C HIS A 265 -5.26 27.54 12.92
N LEU A 266 -4.00 27.43 12.45
CA LEU A 266 -2.84 27.07 13.27
C LEU A 266 -2.59 28.08 14.41
N GLN A 267 -3.06 29.33 14.26
CA GLN A 267 -2.94 30.36 15.29
C GLN A 267 -4.07 30.35 16.32
N THR A 268 -5.17 29.64 16.06
CA THR A 268 -6.33 29.61 16.97
C THR A 268 -5.96 29.01 18.33
N LYS A 269 -6.56 29.54 19.40
CA LYS A 269 -6.40 29.01 20.76
C LYS A 269 -6.83 27.55 20.84
N HIS A 270 -7.90 27.18 20.13
CA HIS A 270 -8.40 25.82 20.10
C HIS A 270 -7.38 24.84 19.50
N HIS A 271 -6.80 25.15 18.35
CA HIS A 271 -5.78 24.29 17.74
C HIS A 271 -4.54 24.16 18.63
N LYS A 272 -4.03 25.27 19.17
CA LYS A 272 -2.86 25.26 20.07
C LYS A 272 -3.09 24.44 21.34
N GLN A 273 -4.28 24.50 21.92
CA GLN A 273 -4.64 23.70 23.09
C GLN A 273 -4.72 22.21 22.76
N GLN A 274 -5.33 21.85 21.63
CA GLN A 274 -5.36 20.45 21.18
C GLN A 274 -3.94 19.94 20.86
N GLU A 275 -3.09 20.79 20.30
CA GLU A 275 -1.69 20.45 20.02
C GLU A 275 -0.83 20.34 21.30
N GLU A 276 -1.12 21.13 22.34
CA GLU A 276 -0.50 20.97 23.66
C GLU A 276 -0.91 19.68 24.35
N LEU A 277 -2.17 19.25 24.19
CA LEU A 277 -2.64 17.93 24.66
C LEU A 277 -1.99 16.76 23.93
N LEU A 278 -1.37 17.02 22.78
CA LEU A 278 -0.56 16.03 22.09
C LEU A 278 0.87 15.96 22.60
N LYS A 279 1.41 16.88 23.42
CA LYS A 279 2.80 16.83 23.92
C LYS A 279 2.94 15.87 25.10
#